data_AF-A0A817A3E8-F1
#
_entry.id   AF-A0A817A3E8-F1
#
_cell.length_a   1.000
_cell.length_b   1.000
_cell.length_c   1.000
_cell.angle_alpha   90.00
_cell.angle_beta   90.00
_cell.angle_gamma   90.00
#
_symmetry.space_group_name_H-M   'P 1'
#
loop_
_entity.id
_entity.type
_entity.pdbx_description
1 polymer ?
#
loop_
_entity_poly.entity_id
_entity_poly.type
_entity_poly.pdbx_seq_one_letter_code
_entity_poly.pdbx_strand_id
1 'polypeptide(L)'
;MALVKNDGVDESTFCSCQSVQDLVAHINKKFEKEFVNVDYLLKLMNTYNCDIKEFTRYAHFQSGKCSRYLIDKGNGEYNLLLLCWSSESGSVIHDHSNSDCILKCIEGTLNETR
;
A
#
# COMPACT_ATOMS: atom_id res chain seq x y z
N MET A 1 -24.89 -18.93 9.88
CA MET A 1 -24.13 -19.61 8.81
C MET A 1 -24.06 -18.67 7.63
N ALA A 2 -23.10 -17.73 7.65
CA ALA A 2 -22.90 -16.80 6.55
C ALA A 2 -22.08 -17.51 5.48
N LEU A 3 -22.63 -17.56 4.27
CA LEU A 3 -21.99 -18.14 3.11
C LEU A 3 -20.75 -17.29 2.76
N VAL A 4 -19.56 -17.86 2.94
CA VAL A 4 -18.34 -17.33 2.32
C VAL A 4 -18.54 -17.47 0.82
N LYS A 5 -18.78 -16.35 0.13
CA LYS A 5 -18.72 -16.33 -1.32
C LYS A 5 -17.25 -16.49 -1.68
N ASN A 6 -16.92 -17.58 -2.35
CA ASN A 6 -15.67 -17.69 -3.10
C ASN A 6 -15.80 -16.73 -4.28
N ASP A 7 -15.47 -15.47 -4.02
CA ASP A 7 -15.34 -14.46 -5.05
C ASP A 7 -14.05 -14.77 -5.80
N GLY A 8 -14.18 -15.51 -6.90
CA GLY A 8 -13.09 -15.79 -7.81
C GLY A 8 -12.42 -14.47 -8.17
N VAL A 9 -11.26 -14.23 -7.57
CA VAL A 9 -10.46 -13.03 -7.82
C VAL A 9 -10.02 -13.12 -9.28
N ASP A 10 -10.58 -12.26 -10.14
CA ASP A 10 -10.16 -12.16 -11.53
C ASP A 10 -8.75 -11.58 -11.60
N GLU A 11 -7.76 -12.47 -11.52
CA GLU A 11 -6.34 -12.16 -11.47
C GLU A 11 -5.85 -11.41 -12.72
N SER A 12 -6.61 -11.47 -13.82
CA SER A 12 -6.25 -10.78 -15.07
C SER A 12 -6.24 -9.25 -14.92
N THR A 13 -6.93 -8.71 -13.91
CA THR A 13 -7.02 -7.26 -13.68
C THR A 13 -5.88 -6.68 -12.85
N PHE A 14 -5.06 -7.50 -12.18
CA PHE A 14 -3.94 -7.00 -11.38
C PHE A 14 -2.72 -6.56 -12.21
N CYS A 15 -2.56 -7.14 -13.39
CA CYS A 15 -1.38 -6.96 -14.25
C CYS A 15 -1.40 -5.62 -15.03
N SER A 16 -2.47 -4.84 -14.95
CA SER A 16 -2.65 -3.61 -15.74
C SER A 16 -2.24 -2.32 -15.03
N CYS A 17 -1.93 -2.34 -13.74
CA CYS A 17 -1.50 -1.13 -13.03
C CYS A 17 -0.06 -0.78 -13.43
N GLN A 18 0.12 0.22 -14.30
CA GLN A 18 1.43 0.66 -14.79
C GLN A 18 1.95 1.88 -14.05
N SER A 19 1.11 2.53 -13.25
CA SER A 19 1.45 3.69 -12.43
C SER A 19 0.79 3.66 -11.06
N VAL A 20 1.27 4.48 -10.13
CA VAL A 20 0.65 4.66 -8.81
C VAL A 20 -0.75 5.26 -8.93
N GLN A 21 -1.03 6.05 -9.98
CA GLN A 21 -2.37 6.56 -10.27
C GLN A 21 -3.32 5.43 -10.71
N ASP A 22 -2.85 4.46 -11.51
CA ASP A 22 -3.65 3.30 -11.89
C ASP A 22 -3.98 2.45 -10.66
N LEU A 23 -2.99 2.25 -9.78
CA LEU A 23 -3.18 1.55 -8.50
C LEU A 23 -4.25 2.24 -7.65
N VAL A 24 -4.15 3.56 -7.46
CA VAL A 24 -5.13 4.36 -6.71
C VAL A 24 -6.52 4.24 -7.33
N ALA A 25 -6.65 4.39 -8.65
CA ALA A 25 -7.94 4.29 -9.34
C ALA A 25 -8.55 2.89 -9.18
N HIS A 26 -7.73 1.83 -9.23
CA HIS A 26 -8.16 0.45 -9.06
C HIS A 26 -8.64 0.18 -7.62
N ILE A 27 -7.88 0.65 -6.62
CA ILE A 27 -8.24 0.54 -5.21
C ILE A 27 -9.56 1.27 -4.94
N ASN A 28 -9.68 2.54 -5.35
CA ASN A 28 -10.90 3.34 -5.18
C ASN A 28 -12.12 2.64 -5.79
N LYS A 29 -12.00 2.14 -7.02
CA LYS A 29 -13.08 1.42 -7.70
C LYS A 29 -13.50 0.13 -6.97
N LYS A 30 -12.57 -0.53 -6.29
CA LYS A 30 -12.87 -1.73 -5.50
C LYS A 30 -13.61 -1.36 -4.21
N PHE A 31 -13.15 -0.34 -3.49
CA PHE A 31 -13.82 0.16 -2.27
C PHE A 31 -15.19 0.79 -2.52
N GLU A 32 -15.48 1.30 -3.72
CA GLU A 32 -16.83 1.80 -4.07
C GLU A 32 -17.90 0.71 -4.16
N LYS A 33 -17.52 -0.54 -4.45
CA LYS A 33 -18.47 -1.59 -4.85
C LYS A 33 -18.76 -2.60 -3.75
N GLU A 34 -17.82 -2.81 -2.83
CA GLU A 34 -17.87 -3.92 -1.88
C GLU A 34 -16.90 -3.73 -0.72
N PHE A 35 -17.08 -4.55 0.31
CA PHE A 35 -16.08 -4.73 1.35
C PHE A 35 -14.82 -5.36 0.74
N VAL A 36 -13.66 -4.77 1.00
CA VAL A 36 -12.40 -5.23 0.42
C VAL A 36 -11.67 -6.15 1.38
N ASN A 37 -11.37 -7.36 0.94
CA ASN A 37 -10.58 -8.32 1.71
C ASN A 37 -9.10 -7.90 1.74
N VAL A 38 -8.46 -7.96 2.90
CA VAL A 38 -7.03 -7.68 3.10
C VAL A 38 -6.13 -8.55 2.21
N ASP A 39 -6.46 -9.83 2.02
CA ASP A 39 -5.69 -10.75 1.17
C ASP A 39 -5.67 -10.29 -0.31
N TYR A 40 -6.78 -9.70 -0.76
CA TYR A 40 -6.86 -9.12 -2.10
C TYR A 40 -5.91 -7.93 -2.24
N LEU A 41 -5.89 -7.03 -1.25
CA LEU A 41 -5.01 -5.86 -1.24
C LEU A 41 -3.53 -6.27 -1.13
N LEU A 42 -3.21 -7.26 -0.29
CA LEU A 42 -1.86 -7.83 -0.21
C LEU A 42 -1.41 -8.38 -1.55
N LYS A 43 -2.27 -9.13 -2.24
CA LYS A 43 -1.97 -9.66 -3.58
C LYS A 43 -1.77 -8.55 -4.61
N LEU A 44 -2.69 -7.58 -4.67
CA LEU A 44 -2.58 -6.41 -5.54
C LEU A 44 -1.26 -5.66 -5.33
N MET A 45 -0.92 -5.34 -4.08
CA MET A 45 0.32 -4.64 -3.74
C MET A 45 1.55 -5.48 -4.10
N ASN A 46 1.52 -6.80 -3.92
CA ASN A 46 2.61 -7.67 -4.34
C ASN A 46 2.80 -7.72 -5.86
N THR A 47 1.71 -7.78 -6.63
CA THR A 47 1.75 -7.84 -8.10
C THR A 47 2.01 -6.51 -8.78
N TYR A 48 1.72 -5.39 -8.10
CA TYR A 48 2.00 -4.06 -8.63
C TYR A 48 3.50 -3.89 -8.90
N ASN A 49 3.84 -3.74 -10.17
CA ASN A 49 5.20 -3.46 -10.62
C ASN A 49 5.49 -1.97 -10.43
N CYS A 50 6.22 -1.65 -9.37
CA CYS A 50 6.49 -0.29 -8.96
C CYS A 50 7.73 0.24 -9.70
N ASP A 51 7.58 1.27 -10.55
CA ASP A 51 8.73 2.06 -11.01
C ASP A 51 9.05 3.14 -9.98
N ILE A 52 10.20 2.99 -9.31
CA ILE A 52 10.67 3.93 -8.28
C ILE A 52 10.71 5.39 -8.79
N LYS A 53 10.91 5.60 -10.10
CA LYS A 53 10.96 6.93 -10.71
C LYS A 53 9.66 7.71 -10.55
N GLU A 54 8.53 7.03 -10.41
CA GLU A 54 7.24 7.67 -10.17
C GLU A 54 7.17 8.37 -8.80
N PHE A 55 7.97 7.86 -7.86
CA PHE A 55 8.00 8.28 -6.46
C PHE A 55 9.10 9.29 -6.15
N THR A 56 10.06 9.51 -7.07
CA THR A 56 11.19 10.43 -6.85
C THR A 56 10.76 11.85 -6.47
N ARG A 57 9.61 12.32 -7.00
CA ARG A 57 9.03 13.63 -6.65
C ARG A 57 8.50 13.71 -5.22
N TYR A 58 8.21 12.57 -4.59
CA TYR A 58 7.74 12.48 -3.21
C TYR A 58 8.86 12.06 -2.25
N ALA A 59 9.91 11.42 -2.77
CA ALA A 59 10.98 10.81 -2.00
C ALA A 59 11.99 11.84 -1.45
N HIS A 60 11.54 12.65 -0.49
CA HIS A 60 12.44 13.51 0.27
C HIS A 60 12.90 12.80 1.54
N PHE A 61 14.21 12.68 1.69
CA PHE A 61 14.84 12.06 2.85
C PHE A 61 15.25 13.11 3.86
N GLN A 62 15.02 12.82 5.13
CA GLN A 62 15.57 13.58 6.24
C GLN A 62 16.47 12.65 7.06
N SER A 63 17.69 13.12 7.34
CA SER A 63 18.66 12.39 8.15
C SER A 63 18.07 12.00 9.52
N GLY A 64 18.25 10.73 9.89
CA GLY A 64 17.80 10.16 11.16
C GLY A 64 16.29 9.99 11.29
N LYS A 65 15.50 10.14 10.23
CA LYS A 65 14.03 10.06 10.29
C LYS A 65 13.42 9.14 9.24
N CYS A 66 12.25 8.61 9.59
CA CYS A 66 11.27 8.10 8.66
C CYS A 66 10.33 9.24 8.26
N SER A 67 10.36 9.63 6.99
CA SER A 67 9.38 10.58 6.45
C SER A 67 8.16 9.84 5.92
N ARG A 68 6.98 10.46 6.00
CA ARG A 68 5.71 9.91 5.53
C ARG A 68 5.05 10.92 4.58
N TYR A 69 4.80 10.52 3.35
CA TYR A 69 4.17 11.36 2.33
C TYR A 69 2.82 10.76 1.95
N LEU A 70 1.75 11.55 2.09
CA LEU A 70 0.42 11.16 1.65
C LEU A 70 0.37 11.21 0.12
N ILE A 71 0.21 10.05 -0.50
CA ILE A 71 0.00 9.93 -1.94
C ILE A 71 -1.48 10.12 -2.26
N ASP A 72 -2.35 9.40 -1.54
CA ASP A 72 -3.79 9.44 -1.73
C ASP A 72 -4.51 9.20 -0.39
N LYS A 73 -5.58 9.95 -0.15
CA LYS A 73 -6.42 9.83 1.07
C LYS A 73 -7.61 8.89 0.89
N GLY A 74 -7.67 8.21 -0.25
CA GLY A 74 -8.78 7.38 -0.66
C GLY A 74 -10.11 8.14 -0.75
N ASN A 75 -11.16 7.37 -0.58
CA ASN A 75 -12.55 7.80 -0.44
C ASN A 75 -13.00 7.82 1.04
N GLY A 76 -12.06 7.87 1.99
CA GLY A 76 -12.33 7.76 3.43
C GLY A 76 -12.08 6.35 4.00
N GLU A 77 -11.90 5.35 3.14
CA GLU A 77 -11.71 3.95 3.54
C GLU A 77 -10.23 3.55 3.74
N TYR A 78 -9.29 4.29 3.16
CA TYR A 78 -7.86 4.00 3.29
C TYR A 78 -7.00 5.26 3.13
N ASN A 79 -5.73 5.15 3.51
CA ASN A 79 -4.69 6.11 3.14
C ASN A 79 -3.54 5.37 2.47
N LEU A 80 -3.05 5.89 1.34
CA LEU A 80 -1.84 5.42 0.68
C LEU A 80 -0.69 6.39 0.98
N LEU A 81 0.36 5.86 1.62
CA LEU A 81 1.53 6.63 2.03
C LEU A 81 2.81 6.11 1.36
N LEU A 82 3.72 7.01 1.00
CA LEU A 82 5.13 6.69 0.76
C LEU A 82 5.92 6.92 2.05
N LEU A 83 6.66 5.90 2.50
CA LEU A 83 7.57 6.01 3.62
C LEU A 83 9.02 6.01 3.13
N CYS A 84 9.78 7.04 3.52
CA CYS A 84 11.19 7.17 3.18
C CYS A 84 12.03 7.04 4.44
N TRP A 85 12.84 5.97 4.49
CA TRP A 85 13.72 5.65 5.61
C TRP A 85 15.16 6.05 5.25
N SER A 86 15.77 6.90 6.05
CA SER A 86 17.23 7.08 6.00
C SER A 86 17.92 5.87 6.65
N SER A 87 19.19 5.62 6.31
CA SER A 87 19.96 4.45 6.78
C SER A 87 20.03 4.28 8.30
N GLU A 88 19.87 5.37 9.06
CA GLU A 88 19.93 5.41 10.52
C GLU A 88 18.55 5.45 11.18
N SER A 89 17.48 5.40 10.38
CA SER A 89 16.11 5.52 10.88
C SER A 89 15.45 4.18 11.16
N GLY A 90 14.62 4.15 12.20
CA GLY A 90 13.73 3.05 12.54
C GLY A 90 12.45 3.59 13.16
N SER A 91 11.37 2.82 13.14
CA SER A 91 10.17 3.17 13.89
C SER A 91 10.32 2.69 15.33
N VAL A 92 9.69 3.42 16.25
CA VAL A 92 9.41 2.89 17.59
C VAL A 92 8.36 1.79 17.48
N ILE A 93 8.26 0.92 18.48
CA ILE A 93 7.14 -0.03 18.59
C ILE A 93 5.85 0.79 18.68
N HIS A 94 4.90 0.51 17.78
CA HIS A 94 3.62 1.22 17.71
C HIS A 94 2.50 0.28 17.21
N ASP A 95 1.26 0.67 17.49
CA ASP A 95 0.06 0.00 17.02
C ASP A 95 -0.66 0.83 15.93
N HIS A 96 -1.56 0.20 15.20
CA HIS A 96 -2.31 0.74 14.05
C HIS A 96 -3.81 0.94 14.34
N SER A 97 -4.22 1.09 15.60
CA SER A 97 -5.56 1.56 16.01
C SER A 97 -6.73 0.82 15.35
N ASN A 98 -6.68 -0.51 15.32
CA ASN A 98 -7.69 -1.38 14.68
C ASN A 98 -7.89 -1.16 13.16
N SER A 99 -6.90 -0.59 12.47
CA SER A 99 -6.89 -0.48 11.01
C SER A 99 -5.94 -1.52 10.41
N ASP A 100 -6.30 -2.07 9.25
CA ASP A 100 -5.40 -2.94 8.49
C ASP A 100 -4.24 -2.11 7.91
N CYS A 101 -3.00 -2.59 8.12
CA CYS A 101 -1.79 -1.95 7.60
C CYS A 101 -1.07 -2.89 6.63
N ILE A 102 -0.88 -2.43 5.39
CA ILE A 102 -0.17 -3.17 4.34
C ILE A 102 1.06 -2.37 3.94
N LEU A 103 2.22 -3.02 3.99
CA LEU A 103 3.51 -2.43 3.61
C LEU A 103 4.08 -3.18 2.41
N LYS A 104 4.44 -2.45 1.35
CA LYS A 104 5.25 -2.93 0.23
C LYS A 104 6.60 -2.23 0.26
N CYS A 105 7.69 -3.00 0.39
CA CYS A 105 9.03 -2.47 0.20
C CYS A 105 9.28 -2.30 -1.31
N ILE A 106 9.53 -1.08 -1.76
CA ILE A 106 9.74 -0.76 -3.19
C ILE A 106 11.21 -0.47 -3.55
N GLU A 107 12.05 -0.14 -2.57
CA GLU A 107 13.50 0.02 -2.71
C GLU A 107 14.18 -0.25 -1.36
N GLY A 108 15.37 -0.86 -1.39
CA GLY A 108 16.12 -1.23 -0.18
C GLY A 108 15.54 -2.43 0.56
N THR A 109 15.78 -2.49 1.87
CA THR A 109 15.35 -3.59 2.74
C THR A 109 14.83 -3.04 4.07
N LEU A 110 13.79 -3.66 4.61
CA LEU A 110 13.23 -3.37 5.93
C LEU A 110 13.28 -4.63 6.80
N ASN A 111 13.48 -4.44 8.10
CA ASN A 111 13.37 -5.49 9.11
C ASN A 111 12.13 -5.22 9.98
N GLU A 112 11.14 -6.11 9.92
CA GLU A 112 9.92 -6.02 10.75
C GLU A 112 10.08 -6.95 11.96
N THR A 113 9.77 -6.45 13.16
CA THR A 113 9.68 -7.24 14.39
C THR A 113 8.29 -7.05 14.98
N ARG A 114 7.62 -8.16 15.31
CA ARG A 114 6.25 -8.20 15.84
C ARG A 114 6.24 -8.62 17.30
#